data_AF-B3R0G1-F1
#
_entry.id   AF-B3R0G1-F1
#
_cell.length_a   1.000
_cell.length_b   1.000
_cell.length_c   1.000
_cell.angle_alpha   90.00
_cell.angle_beta   90.00
_cell.angle_gamma   90.00
#
_symmetry.space_group_name_H-M   'P 1'
#
loop_
_entity.id
_entity.type
_entity.pdbx_description
1 polymer ?
#
loop_
_entity_poly.entity_id
_entity_poly.type
_entity_poly.pdbx_seq_one_letter_code
_entity_poly.pdbx_strand_id
1 'polypeptide(L)'
;MKLFNFKKNNKIKMLDIIFNSVEGEPFKIEEFENEKGKHQIEFYYIEQSKYKTPLINSRQFVVYTADKGFFRVLIDKEYYKKFKILYQKKINIIWINFMISLFEKQLQFQKKYSFYVTISFIISVLFLIINWVLNFLEHYPFIIIILSILFPILGTIFITKKQQKYFILLKNDNLTETINQIKKIIGSKEYEEILEQQKNYQPKSFDDAK
;
A
#
# COMPACT_ATOMS: atom_id res chain seq x y z
N MET A 1 24.43 -13.68 21.67
CA MET A 1 23.92 -12.50 20.95
C MET A 1 23.85 -12.85 19.45
N LYS A 2 22.70 -13.30 18.95
CA LYS A 2 22.54 -13.68 17.53
C LYS A 2 22.17 -12.43 16.73
N LEU A 3 23.13 -11.92 15.96
CA LEU A 3 22.90 -10.92 14.93
C LEU A 3 22.00 -11.55 13.85
N PHE A 4 20.71 -11.21 13.87
CA PHE A 4 19.78 -11.55 12.80
C PHE A 4 20.20 -10.80 11.53
N ASN A 5 20.80 -11.56 10.62
CA ASN A 5 21.30 -11.08 9.35
C ASN A 5 20.11 -10.89 8.39
N PHE A 6 19.44 -9.75 8.46
CA PHE A 6 18.38 -9.36 7.53
C PHE A 6 18.98 -9.08 6.14
N LYS A 7 19.13 -10.13 5.33
CA LYS A 7 19.49 -10.01 3.91
C LYS A 7 18.45 -9.16 3.19
N LYS A 8 18.90 -7.99 2.69
CA LYS A 8 18.37 -7.17 1.59
C LYS A 8 16.86 -7.30 1.29
N ASN A 9 16.01 -7.16 2.30
CA ASN A 9 14.57 -6.98 2.08
C ASN A 9 14.34 -5.56 1.57
N ASN A 10 13.68 -5.42 0.41
CA ASN A 10 13.08 -4.14 0.03
C ASN A 10 12.32 -3.62 1.25
N LYS A 11 12.70 -2.43 1.75
CA LYS A 11 12.13 -1.88 2.98
C LYS A 11 10.67 -1.50 2.72
N ILE A 12 9.76 -2.47 2.88
CA ILE A 12 8.32 -2.23 2.78
C ILE A 12 7.96 -1.23 3.85
N LYS A 13 7.27 -0.18 3.42
CA LYS A 13 6.86 0.97 4.22
C LYS A 13 5.40 1.26 3.90
N MET A 14 4.55 1.07 4.89
CA MET A 14 3.12 1.24 4.79
C MET A 14 2.64 2.01 6.00
N LEU A 15 2.09 3.20 5.75
CA LEU A 15 1.52 4.05 6.79
C LEU A 15 2.52 4.24 7.95
N ASP A 16 3.78 4.53 7.62
CA ASP A 16 4.89 4.65 8.59
C ASP A 16 4.56 5.57 9.77
N ILE A 17 3.81 6.64 9.53
CA ILE A 17 3.37 7.58 10.56
C ILE A 17 2.49 6.87 11.59
N ILE A 18 1.53 6.05 11.13
CA ILE A 18 0.66 5.25 12.00
C ILE A 18 1.47 4.13 12.65
N PHE A 19 2.35 3.46 11.90
CA PHE A 19 3.23 2.42 12.42
C PHE A 19 4.05 2.90 13.63
N ASN A 20 4.64 4.09 13.54
CA ASN A 20 5.49 4.69 14.58
C ASN A 20 4.69 5.36 15.71
N SER A 21 3.37 5.44 15.61
CA SER A 21 2.51 6.11 16.59
C SER A 21 2.03 5.21 17.74
N VAL A 22 2.38 3.92 17.67
CA VAL A 22 1.88 2.88 18.57
C VAL A 22 2.73 2.82 19.83
N GLU A 23 2.09 2.79 20.99
CA GLU A 23 2.73 2.74 22.31
C GLU A 23 2.30 1.48 23.10
N GLY A 24 3.16 1.03 24.01
CA GLY A 24 2.94 -0.18 24.81
C GLY A 24 3.28 -1.49 24.07
N GLU A 25 2.84 -2.60 24.64
CA GLU A 25 3.14 -3.95 24.14
C GLU A 25 2.03 -4.50 23.22
N PRO A 26 2.38 -5.33 22.23
CA PRO A 26 1.39 -6.00 21.40
C PRO A 26 0.65 -7.06 22.22
N PHE A 27 -0.68 -7.16 22.02
CA PHE A 27 -1.47 -8.20 22.70
C PHE A 27 -1.33 -9.58 22.04
N LYS A 28 -0.79 -9.63 20.83
CA LYS A 28 -0.54 -10.88 20.09
C LYS A 28 0.61 -10.67 19.12
N ILE A 29 1.54 -11.63 19.08
CA ILE A 29 2.65 -11.67 18.13
C ILE A 29 2.56 -12.98 17.34
N GLU A 30 2.72 -12.89 16.03
CA GLU A 30 2.83 -14.06 15.15
C GLU A 30 4.07 -13.95 14.28
N GLU A 31 4.84 -15.03 14.21
CA GLU A 31 5.96 -15.16 13.28
C GLU A 31 5.62 -16.14 12.16
N PHE A 32 6.05 -15.83 10.95
CA PHE A 32 5.94 -16.71 9.80
C PHE A 32 7.10 -16.49 8.82
N GLU A 33 7.30 -17.45 7.93
CA GLU A 33 8.33 -17.40 6.90
C GLU A 33 7.66 -17.67 5.55
N ASN A 34 8.07 -16.91 4.53
CA ASN A 34 7.69 -17.14 3.14
C ASN A 34 8.94 -17.05 2.25
N GLU A 35 8.77 -17.09 0.94
CA GLU A 35 9.87 -17.00 -0.04
C GLU A 35 10.71 -15.70 0.09
N LYS A 36 10.18 -14.69 0.79
CA LYS A 36 10.80 -13.37 1.00
C LYS A 36 11.47 -13.25 2.36
N GLY A 37 11.47 -14.34 3.13
CA GLY A 37 12.14 -14.47 4.41
C GLY A 37 11.18 -14.47 5.58
N LYS A 38 11.74 -14.21 6.76
CA LYS A 38 11.01 -14.21 8.03
C LYS A 38 10.30 -12.88 8.24
N HIS A 39 9.07 -12.98 8.71
CA HIS A 39 8.18 -11.86 8.97
C HIS A 39 7.56 -12.02 10.35
N GLN A 40 7.30 -10.87 10.98
CA GLN A 40 6.64 -10.78 12.27
C GLN A 40 5.41 -9.88 12.14
N ILE A 41 4.30 -10.33 12.69
CA ILE A 41 3.05 -9.58 12.78
C ILE A 41 2.77 -9.31 14.26
N GLU A 42 2.71 -8.04 14.61
CA GLU A 42 2.35 -7.58 15.95
C GLU A 42 0.94 -7.00 15.91
N PHE A 43 0.08 -7.44 16.82
CA PHE A 43 -1.28 -6.92 16.95
C PHE A 43 -1.35 -5.97 18.13
N TYR A 44 -1.91 -4.80 17.87
CA TYR A 44 -2.14 -3.74 18.84
C TYR A 44 -3.60 -3.32 18.77
N TYR A 45 -4.14 -2.88 19.89
CA TYR A 45 -5.45 -2.24 19.91
C TYR A 45 -5.35 -0.82 19.35
N ILE A 46 -6.38 -0.34 18.64
CA ILE A 46 -6.38 1.01 18.05
C ILE A 46 -6.14 2.08 19.12
N GLU A 47 -6.62 1.86 20.33
CA GLU A 47 -6.45 2.73 21.51
C GLU A 47 -4.98 2.99 21.87
N GLN A 48 -4.07 2.09 21.46
CA GLN A 48 -2.62 2.22 21.65
C GLN A 48 -1.96 3.15 20.63
N SER A 49 -2.68 3.65 19.63
CA SER A 49 -2.18 4.58 18.62
C SER A 49 -2.61 6.01 18.90
N LYS A 50 -1.70 6.97 18.64
CA LYS A 50 -2.03 8.41 18.61
C LYS A 50 -3.09 8.76 17.56
N TYR A 51 -3.32 7.89 16.58
CA TYR A 51 -4.30 8.07 15.50
C TYR A 51 -5.66 7.41 15.79
N LYS A 52 -5.93 6.99 17.04
CA LYS A 52 -7.20 6.32 17.39
C LYS A 52 -8.44 7.08 16.93
N THR A 53 -8.52 8.38 17.20
CA THR A 53 -9.71 9.19 16.90
C THR A 53 -9.95 9.33 15.38
N PRO A 54 -8.96 9.71 14.56
CA PRO A 54 -9.12 9.70 13.10
C PRO A 54 -9.51 8.33 12.52
N LEU A 55 -8.93 7.24 13.03
CA LEU A 55 -9.20 5.89 12.54
C LEU A 55 -10.64 5.46 12.87
N ILE A 56 -11.08 5.68 14.11
CA ILE A 56 -12.44 5.37 14.54
C ILE A 56 -13.44 6.23 13.77
N ASN A 57 -13.24 7.55 13.68
CA ASN A 57 -14.15 8.46 12.99
C ASN A 57 -14.29 8.13 11.48
N SER A 58 -13.23 7.62 10.85
CA SER A 58 -13.27 7.15 9.46
C SER A 58 -13.79 5.72 9.30
N ARG A 59 -14.31 5.10 10.37
CA ARG A 59 -14.80 3.72 10.44
C ARG A 59 -13.74 2.69 10.03
N GLN A 60 -12.47 3.00 10.26
CA GLN A 60 -11.34 2.10 10.04
C GLN A 60 -11.06 1.29 11.31
N PHE A 61 -11.77 0.18 11.48
CA PHE A 61 -11.66 -0.68 12.66
C PHE A 61 -10.48 -1.66 12.60
N VAL A 62 -9.80 -1.75 11.46
CA VAL A 62 -8.57 -2.51 11.29
C VAL A 62 -7.65 -1.82 10.30
N VAL A 63 -6.37 -1.69 10.65
CA VAL A 63 -5.35 -1.08 9.81
C VAL A 63 -4.10 -1.94 9.84
N TYR A 64 -3.67 -2.37 8.66
CA TYR A 64 -2.38 -3.02 8.45
C TYR A 64 -1.34 -1.95 8.14
N THR A 65 -0.22 -2.00 8.85
CA THR A 65 0.93 -1.11 8.67
C THR A 65 2.21 -1.92 8.62
N ALA A 66 3.28 -1.36 8.05
CA ALA A 66 4.54 -2.08 7.89
C ALA A 66 5.73 -1.11 7.89
N ASP A 67 6.81 -1.46 8.57
CA ASP A 67 8.12 -0.82 8.40
C ASP A 67 9.22 -1.89 8.41
N LYS A 68 10.07 -1.86 7.38
CA LYS A 68 11.29 -2.70 7.28
C LYS A 68 11.07 -4.21 7.52
N GLY A 69 9.91 -4.74 7.13
CA GLY A 69 9.58 -6.17 7.25
C GLY A 69 8.89 -6.57 8.55
N PHE A 70 8.66 -5.62 9.46
CA PHE A 70 7.75 -5.76 10.60
C PHE A 70 6.36 -5.30 10.19
N PHE A 71 5.35 -6.12 10.47
CA PHE A 71 3.96 -5.80 10.23
C PHE A 71 3.26 -5.51 11.54
N ARG A 72 2.45 -4.46 11.57
CA ARG A 72 1.59 -4.13 12.70
C ARG A 72 0.15 -4.08 12.26
N VAL A 73 -0.72 -4.76 13.01
CA VAL A 73 -2.16 -4.73 12.83
C VAL A 73 -2.75 -3.95 14.00
N LEU A 74 -3.26 -2.76 13.70
CA LEU A 74 -4.06 -1.98 14.64
C LEU A 74 -5.51 -2.39 14.47
N ILE A 75 -6.15 -2.83 15.54
CA ILE A 75 -7.52 -3.34 15.47
C ILE A 75 -8.35 -2.90 16.66
N ASP A 76 -9.60 -2.55 16.41
CA ASP A 76 -10.55 -2.28 17.49
C ASP A 76 -10.81 -3.56 18.30
N LYS A 77 -10.89 -3.42 19.62
CA LYS A 77 -11.01 -4.56 20.54
C LYS A 77 -12.31 -5.34 20.35
N GLU A 78 -13.44 -4.66 20.15
CA GLU A 78 -14.73 -5.29 19.92
C GLU A 78 -14.79 -5.91 18.53
N TYR A 79 -14.24 -5.23 17.53
CA TYR A 79 -14.13 -5.73 16.17
C TYR A 79 -13.30 -7.03 16.12
N TYR A 80 -12.14 -7.06 16.77
CA TYR A 80 -11.30 -8.26 16.85
C TYR A 80 -12.03 -9.42 17.51
N LYS A 81 -12.79 -9.18 18.59
CA LYS A 81 -13.56 -10.22 19.27
C LYS A 81 -14.65 -10.79 18.36
N LYS A 82 -15.39 -9.93 17.66
CA LYS A 82 -16.50 -10.34 16.78
C LYS A 82 -16.01 -11.08 15.54
N PHE A 83 -14.93 -10.61 14.92
CA PHE A 83 -14.42 -11.14 13.65
C PHE A 83 -13.11 -11.92 13.81
N LYS A 84 -12.87 -12.51 14.99
CA LYS A 84 -11.62 -13.18 15.36
C LYS A 84 -11.18 -14.24 14.34
N ILE A 85 -12.14 -14.90 13.70
CA ILE A 85 -11.89 -15.92 12.68
C ILE A 85 -11.06 -15.38 11.52
N LEU A 86 -11.24 -14.11 11.10
CA LEU A 86 -10.47 -13.49 10.02
C LEU A 86 -9.02 -13.18 10.40
N TYR A 87 -8.68 -13.26 11.70
CA TYR A 87 -7.36 -12.92 12.23
C TYR A 87 -6.61 -14.14 12.73
N GLN A 88 -6.97 -15.31 12.24
CA GLN A 88 -6.19 -16.53 12.41
C GLN A 88 -4.89 -16.44 11.63
N LYS A 89 -3.83 -17.05 12.16
CA LYS A 89 -2.48 -17.03 11.56
C LYS A 89 -2.47 -17.32 10.05
N LYS A 90 -3.21 -18.35 9.61
CA LYS A 90 -3.29 -18.72 8.19
C LYS A 90 -3.85 -17.59 7.31
N ILE A 91 -4.88 -16.89 7.77
CA ILE A 91 -5.51 -15.79 7.02
C ILE A 91 -4.63 -14.54 7.07
N ASN A 92 -3.99 -14.26 8.21
CA ASN A 92 -3.04 -13.16 8.32
C ASN A 92 -1.88 -13.32 7.32
N ILE A 93 -1.34 -14.54 7.18
CA ILE A 93 -0.29 -14.83 6.20
C ILE A 93 -0.76 -14.53 4.77
N ILE A 94 -1.99 -14.92 4.41
CA ILE A 94 -2.57 -14.61 3.09
C ILE A 94 -2.66 -13.09 2.88
N TRP A 95 -3.20 -12.35 3.87
CA TRP A 95 -3.30 -10.89 3.79
C TRP A 95 -1.94 -10.21 3.67
N ILE A 96 -0.95 -10.62 4.45
CA ILE A 96 0.38 -10.05 4.38
C ILE A 96 1.03 -10.35 3.02
N ASN A 97 0.92 -11.58 2.51
CA ASN A 97 1.45 -11.94 1.19
C ASN A 97 0.81 -11.08 0.07
N PHE A 98 -0.51 -10.88 0.12
CA PHE A 98 -1.21 -9.96 -0.76
C PHE A 98 -0.63 -8.54 -0.68
N MET A 99 -0.47 -8.00 0.52
CA MET A 99 0.06 -6.64 0.73
C MET A 99 1.49 -6.49 0.20
N ILE A 100 2.36 -7.46 0.52
CA ILE A 100 3.73 -7.48 0.01
C ILE A 100 3.74 -7.50 -1.52
N SER A 101 2.89 -8.34 -2.15
CA SER A 101 2.80 -8.42 -3.62
C SER A 101 2.43 -7.08 -4.25
N LEU A 102 1.48 -6.35 -3.66
CA LEU A 102 1.03 -5.06 -4.17
C LEU A 102 2.10 -4.00 -4.02
N PHE A 103 2.79 -3.99 -2.88
CA PHE A 103 3.89 -3.05 -2.63
C PHE A 103 5.03 -3.21 -3.62
N GLU A 104 5.44 -4.45 -3.89
CA GLU A 104 6.50 -4.69 -4.86
C GLU A 104 6.11 -4.22 -6.25
N LYS A 105 4.86 -4.47 -6.67
CA LYS A 105 4.36 -3.97 -7.94
C LYS A 105 4.33 -2.44 -7.96
N GLN A 106 3.85 -1.80 -6.89
CA GLN A 106 3.85 -0.35 -6.78
C GLN A 106 5.26 0.24 -6.87
N LEU A 107 6.24 -0.33 -6.16
CA LEU A 107 7.65 0.08 -6.23
C LEU A 107 8.22 -0.11 -7.64
N GLN A 108 7.88 -1.20 -8.33
CA GLN A 108 8.28 -1.42 -9.72
C GLN A 108 7.69 -0.34 -10.65
N PHE A 109 6.41 0.03 -10.48
CA PHE A 109 5.80 1.12 -11.26
C PHE A 109 6.46 2.46 -10.95
N GLN A 110 6.70 2.79 -9.68
CA GLN A 110 7.38 4.02 -9.29
C GLN A 110 8.78 4.14 -9.90
N LYS A 111 9.57 3.05 -9.89
CA LYS A 111 10.89 3.02 -10.54
C LYS A 111 10.79 3.26 -12.04
N LYS A 112 9.86 2.58 -12.72
CA LYS A 112 9.61 2.79 -14.15
C LYS A 112 9.18 4.23 -14.45
N TYR A 113 8.25 4.76 -13.68
CA TYR A 113 7.77 6.13 -13.82
C TYR A 113 8.90 7.14 -13.64
N SER A 114 9.70 7.03 -12.57
CA SER A 114 10.84 7.89 -12.32
C SER A 114 11.84 7.84 -13.48
N PHE A 115 12.14 6.64 -14.01
CA PHE A 115 13.00 6.48 -15.18
C PHE A 115 12.45 7.19 -16.43
N TYR A 116 11.15 7.03 -16.72
CA TYR A 116 10.51 7.70 -17.86
C TYR A 116 10.54 9.23 -17.71
N VAL A 117 10.23 9.76 -16.53
CA VAL A 117 10.27 11.20 -16.26
C VAL A 117 11.69 11.73 -16.46
N THR A 118 12.69 11.06 -15.89
CA THR A 118 14.10 11.46 -16.04
C THR A 118 14.55 11.45 -17.50
N ILE A 119 14.25 10.40 -18.26
CA ILE A 119 14.58 10.34 -19.69
C ILE A 119 13.85 11.42 -20.47
N SER A 120 12.56 11.61 -20.21
CA SER A 120 11.78 12.62 -20.90
C SER A 120 12.32 14.03 -20.66
N PHE A 121 12.78 14.31 -19.43
CA PHE A 121 13.44 15.57 -19.09
C PHE A 121 14.78 15.73 -19.84
N ILE A 122 15.63 14.70 -19.85
CA ILE A 122 16.90 14.71 -20.58
C ILE A 122 16.68 14.98 -22.07
N ILE A 123 15.71 14.31 -22.68
CA ILE A 123 15.36 14.49 -24.10
C ILE A 123 14.90 15.93 -24.36
N SER A 124 14.03 16.49 -23.52
CA SER A 124 13.58 17.87 -23.66
C SER A 124 14.74 18.87 -23.57
N VAL A 125 15.67 18.66 -22.63
CA VAL A 125 16.86 19.52 -22.48
C VAL A 125 17.77 19.41 -23.71
N LEU A 126 18.07 18.19 -24.15
CA LEU A 126 18.89 17.96 -25.36
C LEU A 126 18.25 18.60 -26.59
N PHE A 127 16.93 18.48 -26.75
CA PHE A 127 16.21 19.09 -27.84
C PHE A 127 16.34 20.62 -27.82
N LEU A 128 16.22 21.27 -26.66
CA LEU A 128 16.43 22.72 -26.54
C LEU A 128 17.86 23.13 -26.88
N ILE A 129 18.87 22.37 -26.42
CA ILE A 129 20.29 22.63 -26.74
C ILE A 129 20.52 22.52 -28.25
N ILE A 130 20.01 21.47 -28.90
CA ILE A 130 20.15 21.27 -30.35
C ILE A 130 19.51 22.42 -31.12
N ASN A 131 18.30 22.83 -30.76
CA ASN A 131 17.61 23.95 -31.42
C ASN A 131 18.34 25.29 -31.22
N TRP A 132 19.00 25.48 -30.07
CA TRP A 132 19.83 26.64 -29.80
C TRP A 132 21.10 26.65 -30.65
N VAL A 133 21.82 25.52 -30.73
CA VAL A 133 23.03 25.39 -31.56
C VAL A 133 22.74 25.54 -33.05
N LEU A 134 21.61 24.99 -33.53
CA LEU A 134 21.22 25.04 -34.94
C LEU A 134 20.50 26.34 -35.34
N ASN A 135 20.38 27.31 -34.41
CA ASN A 135 19.70 28.60 -34.61
C ASN A 135 18.24 28.51 -35.09
N PHE A 136 17.61 27.33 -34.94
CA PHE A 136 16.22 27.08 -35.36
C PHE A 136 15.19 27.86 -34.54
N LEU A 137 15.60 28.35 -33.36
CA LEU A 137 14.80 29.17 -32.46
C LEU A 137 14.53 30.59 -32.99
N GLU A 138 15.25 31.10 -34.01
CA GLU A 138 15.05 32.47 -34.50
C GLU A 138 13.66 32.71 -35.09
N HIS A 139 13.06 31.70 -35.72
CA HIS A 139 11.77 31.86 -36.39
C HIS A 139 10.56 31.56 -35.48
N TYR A 140 10.69 30.63 -34.53
CA TYR A 140 9.57 30.20 -33.68
C TYR A 140 9.99 29.81 -32.25
N PRO A 141 10.65 30.71 -31.49
CA PRO A 141 11.25 30.36 -30.20
C PRO A 141 10.20 29.90 -29.19
N PHE A 142 9.08 30.61 -29.13
CA PHE A 142 7.99 30.31 -28.19
C PHE A 142 7.32 28.96 -28.48
N ILE A 143 7.07 28.62 -29.74
CA ILE A 143 6.39 27.37 -30.11
C ILE A 143 7.29 26.17 -29.77
N ILE A 144 8.58 26.25 -30.09
CA ILE A 144 9.55 25.17 -29.79
C ILE A 144 9.68 24.96 -28.29
N ILE A 145 9.77 26.04 -27.50
CA ILE A 145 9.83 25.96 -26.03
C ILE A 145 8.54 25.34 -25.48
N ILE A 146 7.38 25.79 -25.94
CA ILE A 146 6.08 25.27 -25.51
C ILE A 146 5.97 23.77 -25.82
N LEU A 147 6.33 23.33 -27.02
CA LEU A 147 6.30 21.91 -27.40
C LEU A 147 7.28 21.08 -26.57
N SER A 148 8.47 21.61 -26.30
CA SER A 148 9.50 20.94 -25.48
C SER A 148 9.05 20.67 -24.05
N ILE A 149 8.12 21.48 -23.53
CA ILE A 149 7.53 21.36 -22.19
C ILE A 149 6.23 20.56 -22.24
N LEU A 150 5.34 20.82 -23.20
CA LEU A 150 4.03 20.16 -23.26
C LEU A 150 4.14 18.68 -23.62
N PHE A 151 5.03 18.32 -24.55
CA PHE A 151 5.20 16.93 -24.98
C PHE A 151 5.56 15.96 -23.84
N PRO A 152 6.60 16.22 -23.01
CA PRO A 152 6.91 15.35 -21.87
C PRO A 152 5.78 15.34 -20.82
N ILE A 153 5.10 16.47 -20.59
CA ILE A 153 3.98 16.53 -19.64
C ILE A 153 2.83 15.63 -20.11
N LEU A 154 2.39 15.77 -21.36
CA LEU A 154 1.32 14.94 -21.91
C LEU A 154 1.70 13.45 -21.93
N GLY A 155 2.95 13.14 -22.29
CA GLY A 155 3.48 11.78 -22.24
C GLY A 155 3.45 11.18 -20.84
N THR A 156 3.90 11.92 -19.82
CA THR A 156 3.88 11.47 -18.42
C THR A 156 2.46 11.27 -17.89
N ILE A 157 1.51 12.16 -18.21
CA ILE A 157 0.09 12.01 -17.84
C ILE A 157 -0.49 10.73 -18.47
N PHE A 158 -0.24 10.50 -19.76
CA PHE A 158 -0.74 9.32 -20.47
C PHE A 158 -0.19 8.02 -19.87
N ILE A 159 1.14 7.96 -19.66
CA ILE A 159 1.80 6.81 -19.05
C ILE A 159 1.27 6.57 -17.63
N THR A 160 1.10 7.63 -16.84
CA THR A 160 0.58 7.54 -15.46
C THR A 160 -0.82 6.95 -15.45
N LYS A 161 -1.73 7.44 -16.30
CA LYS A 161 -3.10 6.92 -16.41
C LYS A 161 -3.10 5.44 -16.81
N LYS A 162 -2.26 5.05 -17.77
CA LYS A 162 -2.14 3.66 -18.22
C LYS A 162 -1.63 2.75 -17.10
N GLN A 163 -0.59 3.18 -16.37
CA GLN A 163 -0.04 2.43 -15.24
C GLN A 163 -1.03 2.31 -14.07
N GLN A 164 -1.76 3.38 -13.75
CA GLN A 164 -2.81 3.36 -12.72
C GLN A 164 -3.91 2.36 -13.07
N LYS A 165 -4.42 2.39 -14.31
CA LYS A 165 -5.44 1.43 -14.76
C LYS A 165 -4.95 -0.01 -14.64
N TYR A 166 -3.72 -0.27 -15.07
CA TYR A 166 -3.12 -1.60 -14.97
C TYR A 166 -2.90 -2.04 -13.51
N PHE A 167 -2.46 -1.14 -12.63
CA PHE A 167 -2.31 -1.43 -11.20
C PHE A 167 -3.65 -1.75 -10.53
N ILE A 168 -4.74 -1.05 -10.89
CA ILE A 168 -6.08 -1.34 -10.38
C ILE A 168 -6.54 -2.74 -10.80
N LEU A 169 -6.33 -3.12 -12.07
CA LEU A 169 -6.67 -4.46 -12.54
C LEU A 169 -5.92 -5.54 -11.77
N LEU A 170 -4.59 -5.41 -11.68
CA LEU A 170 -3.76 -6.34 -10.90
C LEU A 170 -4.18 -6.42 -9.43
N LYS A 171 -4.51 -5.27 -8.83
CA LYS A 171 -5.00 -5.22 -7.44
C LYS A 171 -6.28 -6.03 -7.27
N ASN A 172 -7.23 -5.86 -8.19
CA ASN A 172 -8.53 -6.54 -8.12
C ASN A 172 -8.38 -8.05 -8.36
N ASP A 173 -7.52 -8.46 -9.29
CA ASP A 173 -7.25 -9.87 -9.57
C ASP A 173 -6.61 -10.55 -8.34
N ASN A 174 -5.55 -9.94 -7.79
CA ASN A 174 -4.88 -10.45 -6.59
C ASN A 174 -5.82 -10.46 -5.36
N LEU A 175 -6.70 -9.46 -5.24
CA LEU A 175 -7.68 -9.40 -4.16
C LEU A 175 -8.71 -10.52 -4.29
N THR A 176 -9.19 -10.78 -5.51
CA THR A 176 -10.14 -11.87 -5.79
C THR A 176 -9.52 -13.22 -5.44
N GLU A 177 -8.26 -13.43 -5.83
CA GLU A 177 -7.53 -14.65 -5.46
C GLU A 177 -7.37 -14.78 -3.93
N THR A 178 -6.98 -13.69 -3.26
CA THR A 178 -6.85 -13.63 -1.80
C THR A 178 -8.15 -14.00 -1.11
N ILE A 179 -9.28 -13.41 -1.54
CA ILE A 179 -10.61 -13.72 -1.01
C ILE A 179 -10.95 -15.20 -1.24
N ASN A 180 -10.65 -15.74 -2.41
CA ASN A 180 -10.89 -17.16 -2.70
C ASN A 180 -10.06 -18.08 -1.79
N GLN A 181 -8.80 -17.72 -1.49
CA GLN A 181 -7.97 -18.47 -0.54
C GLN A 181 -8.56 -18.42 0.88
N ILE A 182 -9.06 -17.26 1.32
CA ILE A 182 -9.72 -17.11 2.62
C ILE A 182 -11.02 -17.93 2.66
N LYS A 183 -11.86 -17.86 1.62
CA LYS A 183 -13.09 -18.65 1.49
C LYS A 183 -12.85 -20.15 1.54
N LYS A 184 -11.71 -20.64 1.03
CA LYS A 184 -11.32 -22.06 1.17
C LYS A 184 -11.00 -22.45 2.61
N ILE A 185 -10.57 -21.52 3.46
CA ILE A 185 -10.23 -21.77 4.86
C ILE A 185 -11.47 -21.73 5.74
N ILE A 186 -12.30 -20.68 5.61
CA ILE A 186 -13.45 -20.46 6.50
C ILE A 186 -14.78 -20.95 5.91
N GLY A 187 -14.81 -21.26 4.61
CA GLY A 187 -16.04 -21.60 3.90
C GLY A 187 -16.70 -20.36 3.27
N SER A 188 -17.18 -20.51 2.04
CA SER A 188 -17.78 -19.39 1.28
C SER A 188 -19.01 -18.80 1.97
N LYS A 189 -19.87 -19.64 2.55
CA LYS A 189 -21.09 -19.18 3.23
C LYS A 189 -20.76 -18.35 4.47
N GLU A 190 -19.87 -18.87 5.32
CA GLU A 190 -19.42 -18.18 6.54
C GLU A 190 -18.71 -16.87 6.20
N TYR A 191 -17.91 -16.83 5.13
CA TYR A 191 -17.31 -15.59 4.64
C TYR A 191 -18.35 -14.53 4.27
N GLU A 192 -19.40 -14.89 3.53
CA GLU A 192 -20.45 -13.92 3.14
C GLU A 192 -21.25 -13.43 4.35
N GLU A 193 -21.55 -14.31 5.31
CA GLU A 193 -22.20 -13.93 6.57
C GLU A 193 -21.33 -12.94 7.37
N ILE A 194 -20.02 -13.21 7.48
CA ILE A 194 -19.07 -12.29 8.13
C ILE A 194 -19.03 -10.94 7.39
N LEU A 195 -18.99 -10.96 6.06
CA LEU A 195 -18.94 -9.74 5.24
C LEU A 195 -20.19 -8.87 5.47
N GLU A 196 -21.36 -9.48 5.54
CA GLU A 196 -22.61 -8.78 5.85
C GLU A 196 -22.58 -8.19 7.26
N GLN A 197 -22.11 -8.96 8.24
CA GLN A 197 -21.94 -8.49 9.61
C GLN A 197 -20.92 -7.35 9.73
N GLN A 198 -19.86 -7.34 8.91
CA GLN A 198 -18.88 -6.25 8.86
C GLN A 198 -19.48 -4.96 8.29
N LYS A 199 -20.31 -5.04 7.25
CA LYS A 199 -21.01 -3.87 6.67
C LYS A 199 -21.92 -3.19 7.67
N ASN A 200 -22.59 -3.98 8.50
CA ASN A 200 -23.52 -3.51 9.52
C ASN A 200 -22.86 -3.31 10.89
N TYR A 201 -21.53 -3.37 10.98
CA TYR A 201 -20.83 -3.23 12.24
C TYR A 201 -20.88 -1.77 12.71
N GLN A 202 -21.48 -1.57 13.88
CA GLN A 202 -21.45 -0.33 14.65
C GLN A 202 -20.79 -0.63 15.99
N PRO A 203 -19.62 -0.04 16.30
CA PRO A 203 -18.99 -0.23 17.60
C PRO A 203 -19.80 0.50 18.67
N LYS A 204 -19.85 -0.06 19.88
CA LYS A 204 -20.58 0.59 20.99
C LYS A 204 -19.96 1.92 21.40
N SER A 205 -18.65 2.06 21.22
CA SER A 205 -17.88 3.28 21.52
C SER A 205 -18.20 4.48 20.63
N PHE A 206 -18.98 4.33 19.56
CA PHE A 206 -19.43 5.44 18.71
C PHE A 206 -20.58 6.24 19.33
N ASP A 207 -21.37 5.63 20.21
CA ASP A 207 -22.51 6.30 20.86
C ASP A 207 -22.06 7.16 22.06
N ASP A 208 -20.97 6.79 22.73
CA ASP A 208 -20.40 7.55 23.86
C ASP A 208 -19.53 8.76 23.43
N ALA A 209 -19.30 8.93 22.12
CA ALA A 209 -18.46 9.98 21.53
C ALA A 209 -19.25 11.11 20.85
N LYS A 210 -20.59 11.10 20.96
CA LYS A 210 -21.49 12.20 20.56
C LYS A 210 -21.91 13.01 21.77
#